data_AF-A0A4Q7CQ93-F1
#
_entry.id   AF-A0A4Q7CQ93-F1
#
_cell.length_a   1.000
_cell.length_b   1.000
_cell.length_c   1.000
_cell.angle_alpha   90.00
_cell.angle_beta   90.00
_cell.angle_gamma   90.00
#
_symmetry.space_group_name_H-M   'P 1'
#
loop_
_entity.id
_entity.type
_entity.pdbx_description
1 polymer ?
#
loop_
_entity_poly.entity_id
_entity_poly.type
_entity_poly.pdbx_seq_one_letter_code
_entity_poly.pdbx_strand_id
1 'polypeptide(L)' 'TKANERKAAIAQTQEITAEEIAAANANVDNAVTEANNHIETANSQNEVDQAKTTGEASIDQVTPTVNKKATARN' A
#
# COMPACT_ATOMS: atom_id res chain seq x y z
N THR A 1 3.27 9.05 8.64
CA THR A 1 2.00 8.33 8.49
C THR A 1 2.32 6.95 7.95
N LYS A 2 1.53 5.94 8.32
CA LYS A 2 1.71 4.54 7.89
C LYS A 2 1.92 4.39 6.38
N ALA A 3 1.12 5.12 5.60
CA ALA A 3 1.25 5.17 4.14
C ALA A 3 2.63 5.65 3.67
N ASN A 4 3.17 6.73 4.26
CA ASN A 4 4.48 7.27 3.87
C ASN A 4 5.61 6.30 4.22
N GLU A 5 5.53 5.63 5.37
CA GLU A 5 6.49 4.59 5.78
C GLU A 5 6.47 3.43 4.79
N ARG A 6 5.27 2.98 4.38
CA ARG A 6 5.14 1.90 3.41
C ARG A 6 5.69 2.29 2.04
N LYS A 7 5.39 3.49 1.54
CA LYS A 7 5.91 4.02 0.27
C LYS A 7 7.44 4.15 0.29
N ALA A 8 8.01 4.60 1.41
CA ALA A 8 9.46 4.65 1.58
C ALA A 8 10.09 3.26 1.52
N ALA A 9 9.47 2.26 2.18
CA ALA A 9 9.94 0.88 2.11
C ALA A 9 9.80 0.26 0.70
N ILE A 10 8.74 0.60 -0.06
CA ILE A 10 8.61 0.24 -1.49
C ILE A 10 9.81 0.78 -2.29
N ALA A 11 10.11 2.07 -2.13
CA ALA A 11 11.20 2.72 -2.87
C ALA A 11 12.60 2.17 -2.54
N GLN A 12 12.77 1.52 -1.39
CA GLN A 12 14.01 0.85 -0.98
C GLN A 12 14.12 -0.60 -1.48
N THR A 13 13.10 -1.12 -2.14
CA THR A 13 13.14 -2.48 -2.71
C THR A 13 14.17 -2.52 -3.84
N GLN A 14 15.12 -3.45 -3.78
CA GLN A 14 16.12 -3.63 -4.84
C GLN A 14 15.48 -4.18 -6.11
N GLU A 15 16.06 -3.88 -7.26
CA GLU A 15 15.62 -4.37 -8.58
C GLU A 15 14.21 -3.94 -9.02
N ILE A 16 13.57 -3.00 -8.32
CA ILE A 16 12.27 -2.44 -8.68
C ILE A 16 12.43 -1.30 -9.71
N THR A 17 11.50 -1.20 -10.67
CA THR A 17 11.48 -0.06 -11.61
C THR A 17 10.63 1.11 -11.11
N ALA A 18 10.77 2.28 -11.74
CA ALA A 18 9.95 3.45 -11.40
C ALA A 18 8.44 3.18 -11.62
N GLU A 19 8.10 2.43 -12.66
CA GLU A 19 6.71 2.04 -12.95
C GLU A 19 6.15 1.11 -11.88
N GLU A 20 6.96 0.17 -11.38
CA GLU A 20 6.58 -0.75 -10.30
C GLU A 20 6.45 -0.04 -8.96
N ILE A 21 7.33 0.92 -8.67
CA ILE A 21 7.20 1.83 -7.52
C ILE A 21 5.89 2.60 -7.62
N ALA A 22 5.58 3.18 -8.79
CA ALA A 22 4.37 3.97 -8.99
C ALA A 22 3.11 3.11 -8.80
N ALA A 23 3.08 1.90 -9.36
CA ALA A 23 1.96 0.97 -9.18
C ALA A 23 1.78 0.56 -7.72
N ALA A 24 2.87 0.23 -7.03
CA ALA A 24 2.82 -0.13 -5.61
C ALA A 24 2.38 1.06 -4.73
N ASN A 25 2.85 2.28 -5.02
CA ASN A 25 2.42 3.48 -4.31
C ASN A 25 0.95 3.80 -4.53
N ALA A 26 0.42 3.57 -5.74
CA ALA A 26 -1.00 3.71 -6.03
C ALA A 26 -1.85 2.71 -5.22
N ASN A 27 -1.36 1.48 -5.04
CA ASN A 27 -2.02 0.50 -4.16
C ASN A 27 -2.04 0.95 -2.69
N VAL A 28 -0.96 1.58 -2.19
CA VAL A 28 -0.97 2.19 -0.85
C VAL A 28 -2.02 3.29 -0.74
N ASP A 29 -2.13 4.16 -1.75
CA ASP A 29 -3.12 5.24 -1.75
C ASP A 29 -4.56 4.72 -1.82
N ASN A 30 -4.79 3.65 -2.58
CA ASN A 30 -6.09 2.98 -2.62
C ASN A 30 -6.45 2.39 -1.25
N ALA A 31 -5.51 1.72 -0.57
CA ALA A 31 -5.75 1.17 0.77
C ALA A 31 -6.06 2.27 1.81
N VAL A 32 -5.38 3.42 1.72
CA VAL A 32 -5.68 4.61 2.55
C VAL A 32 -7.09 5.12 2.28
N THR A 33 -7.46 5.21 1.00
CA THR A 33 -8.79 5.70 0.58
C THR A 33 -9.89 4.77 1.08
N GLU A 34 -9.72 3.46 0.94
CA GLU A 34 -10.67 2.46 1.43
C GLU A 34 -10.82 2.50 2.95
N ALA A 35 -9.70 2.59 3.68
CA ALA A 35 -9.72 2.75 5.13
C ALA A 35 -10.49 4.01 5.57
N ASN A 36 -10.25 5.14 4.90
CA ASN A 36 -10.95 6.39 5.18
C ASN A 36 -12.46 6.29 4.88
N ASN A 37 -12.83 5.66 3.77
CA ASN A 37 -14.24 5.42 3.42
C ASN A 37 -14.93 4.56 4.49
N HIS A 38 -14.27 3.50 4.98
CA HIS A 38 -14.81 2.67 6.05
C HIS A 38 -15.00 3.46 7.35
N ILE A 39 -14.04 4.31 7.72
CA ILE A 39 -14.13 5.20 8.88
C ILE A 39 -15.31 6.19 8.72
N GLU A 40 -15.51 6.75 7.53
CA GLU A 40 -16.60 7.69 7.25
C GLU A 40 -17.97 7.02 7.36
N THR A 41 -18.08 5.75 6.96
CA THR A 41 -19.34 4.98 7.04
C THR A 41 -19.61 4.36 8.41
N ALA A 42 -18.64 4.36 9.32
CA ALA A 42 -18.77 3.74 10.63
C ALA A 42 -19.80 4.47 11.51
N ASN A 43 -20.69 3.72 12.15
CA ASN A 43 -21.77 4.21 13.01
C ASN A 43 -21.42 4.18 14.51
N SER A 44 -20.27 3.59 14.87
CA SER A 44 -19.84 3.45 16.26
C SER A 44 -18.33 3.53 16.40
N GLN A 45 -17.86 3.81 17.62
CA GLN A 45 -16.42 3.88 17.91
C GLN A 45 -15.72 2.53 17.65
N ASN A 46 -16.38 1.42 17.95
CA ASN A 46 -15.83 0.08 17.70
C ASN A 46 -15.60 -0.16 16.20
N GLU A 47 -16.54 0.27 15.35
CA GLU A 47 -16.39 0.17 13.89
C GLU A 47 -15.27 1.10 13.38
N VAL A 48 -15.13 2.31 13.94
CA VAL A 48 -14.01 3.21 13.62
C VAL A 48 -12.66 2.56 13.97
N ASP A 49 -12.55 1.95 15.14
CA ASP A 49 -11.32 1.31 15.59
C ASP A 49 -10.98 0.07 14.76
N GLN A 50 -12.01 -0.71 14.36
CA GLN A 50 -11.85 -1.81 13.42
C GLN A 50 -11.40 -1.32 12.04
N ALA A 51 -12.02 -0.27 11.50
CA ALA A 51 -11.67 0.29 10.21
C ALA A 51 -10.21 0.82 10.18
N LYS A 52 -9.76 1.47 11.26
CA LYS A 52 -8.36 1.87 11.44
C LYS A 52 -7.42 0.67 11.45
N THR A 53 -7.72 -0.33 12.26
CA THR A 53 -6.88 -1.54 12.40
C THR A 53 -6.75 -2.27 11.06
N THR A 54 -7.88 -2.48 10.38
CA THR A 54 -7.91 -3.11 9.05
C THR A 54 -7.17 -2.25 8.02
N GLY A 55 -7.38 -0.94 8.02
CA GLY A 55 -6.70 -0.01 7.11
C GLY A 55 -5.18 -0.03 7.26
N GLU A 56 -4.68 0.00 8.50
CA GLU A 56 -3.24 -0.10 8.79
C GLU A 56 -2.66 -1.44 8.32
N ALA A 57 -3.36 -2.55 8.56
CA ALA A 57 -2.96 -3.87 8.10
C ALA A 57 -2.95 -3.96 6.57
N SER A 58 -3.97 -3.43 5.88
CA SER A 58 -4.04 -3.40 4.42
C SER A 58 -2.89 -2.59 3.81
N ILE A 59 -2.55 -1.44 4.41
CA ILE A 59 -1.39 -0.62 3.98
C ILE A 59 -0.09 -1.40 4.15
N ASP A 60 0.11 -2.08 5.29
CA ASP A 60 1.30 -2.89 5.54
C ASP A 60 1.46 -4.05 4.54
N GLN A 61 0.33 -4.67 4.17
CA GLN A 61 0.29 -5.81 3.26
C GLN A 61 0.55 -5.46 1.80
N VAL A 62 0.47 -4.18 1.40
CA VAL A 62 0.85 -3.79 0.03
C VAL A 62 2.30 -4.21 -0.18
N THR A 63 2.63 -4.93 -1.25
CA THR A 63 4.03 -5.25 -1.61
C THR A 63 4.27 -4.90 -3.06
N PRO A 64 5.47 -4.40 -3.42
CA PRO A 64 5.78 -4.18 -4.82
C PRO A 64 5.92 -5.51 -5.55
N THR A 65 5.36 -5.58 -6.75
CA THR A 65 5.61 -6.68 -7.67
C THR A 65 6.86 -6.36 -8.47
N VAL A 66 7.93 -7.13 -8.28
CA VAL A 66 9.16 -7.02 -9.06
C VAL A 66 9.07 -7.96 -10.25
N ASN A 67 8.79 -7.41 -11.42
CA ASN A 67 8.84 -8.13 -12.68
C ASN A 67 10.27 -8.10 -13.18
N LYS A 68 11.01 -9.17 -12.90
CA LYS A 68 12.29 -9.40 -13.57
C LYS A 68 12.00 -9.47 -15.06
N LYS A 69 12.40 -8.43 -15.82
CA LYS A 69 12.52 -8.59 -17.27
C LYS A 69 13.47 -9.75 -17.48
N ALA A 70 12.95 -10.91 -17.89
CA ALA A 70 13.73 -11.96 -18.51
C ALA A 70 14.20 -11.51 -19.90
N THR A 71 14.77 -10.31 -20.02
CA THR A 71 15.73 -10.02 -21.08
C THR A 71 17.07 -10.48 -20.55
N ALA A 72 17.21 -11.80 -20.62
CA ALA A 72 18.48 -12.47 -20.75
C ALA A 72 19.37 -11.64 -21.67
N ARG A 73 20.60 -11.45 -21.18
CA ARG A 73 21.76 -11.02 -21.97
C ARG A 73 21.68 -11.69 -23.34
N ASN A 74 21.59 -10.90 -24.41
CA ASN A 74 22.03 -11.25 -25.75
C ASN A 74 22.67 -10.00 -26.34
#